data_AF-A0A9W8MQJ8-F1
#
_entry.id   AF-A0A9W8MQJ8-F1
#
_cell.length_a   1.000
_cell.length_b   1.000
_cell.length_c   1.000
_cell.angle_alpha   90.00
_cell.angle_beta   90.00
_cell.angle_gamma   90.00
#
_symmetry.space_group_name_H-M   'P 1'
#
loop_
_entity.id
_entity.type
_entity.pdbx_description
1 polymer ?
#
loop_
_entity_poly.entity_id
_entity_poly.type
_entity_poly.pdbx_seq_one_letter_code
_entity_poly.pdbx_strand_id
1 'polypeptide(L)'
;MITLEQAASFVTHLSTLRLCLIEANQAGDEEHDQKKLDEQKEQAQEMRRRNLRGWRLAACKQVRKHHGMEECLRILDAIPLNVHSGDESAHVGGTNKYQVLHQRWRNPSLRLFFKFLDWLHLAHRFGGTHRAGRGAFPRWRVRSQKVDPADAPPGLPKNFYCPSYLASLDEGDLKLLKVQPPVELAIPAEIFRLAARYRRVTSRKDGKKIIAPNDPILPPQGQDFYPLATTI
;
A
#
# COMPACT_ATOMS: atom_id res chain seq x y z
N MET A 1 39.85 1.93 -61.71
CA MET A 1 38.56 2.60 -61.97
C MET A 1 37.52 1.93 -61.09
N ILE A 2 36.88 2.68 -60.20
CA ILE A 2 35.72 2.18 -59.44
C ILE A 2 34.54 2.20 -60.39
N THR A 3 33.79 1.10 -60.49
CA THR A 3 32.61 1.05 -61.36
C THR A 3 31.47 1.86 -60.74
N LEU A 4 30.59 2.43 -61.57
CA LEU A 4 29.41 3.17 -61.10
C LEU A 4 28.54 2.34 -60.14
N GLU A 5 28.47 1.03 -60.34
CA GLU A 5 27.77 0.11 -59.44
C GLU A 5 28.42 -0.01 -58.06
N GLN A 6 29.76 -0.02 -57.99
CA GLN A 6 30.49 -0.04 -56.71
C GLN A 6 30.25 1.26 -55.94
N ALA A 7 30.23 2.41 -56.63
CA ALA A 7 29.92 3.70 -56.01
C ALA A 7 28.47 3.76 -55.50
N ALA A 8 27.50 3.25 -56.27
CA ALA A 8 26.09 3.20 -55.87
C ALA A 8 25.88 2.29 -54.65
N SER A 9 26.46 1.09 -54.66
CA SER A 9 26.40 0.15 -53.53
C SER A 9 26.96 0.76 -52.24
N PHE A 10 28.07 1.50 -52.33
CA PHE A 10 28.68 2.18 -51.19
C PHE A 10 27.79 3.28 -50.60
N VAL A 11 27.15 4.09 -51.44
CA VAL A 11 26.22 5.15 -50.99
C VAL A 11 24.98 4.56 -50.31
N THR A 12 24.44 3.46 -50.85
CA THR A 12 23.33 2.73 -50.22
C THR A 12 23.75 2.19 -48.86
N HIS A 13 24.92 1.56 -48.77
CA HIS A 13 25.43 1.02 -47.52
C HIS A 13 25.64 2.10 -46.45
N LEU A 14 26.21 3.25 -46.80
CA LEU A 14 26.35 4.39 -45.87
C LEU A 14 25.00 4.95 -45.43
N SER A 15 24.01 4.99 -46.32
CA SER A 15 22.65 5.42 -45.97
C SER A 15 21.98 4.47 -44.98
N THR A 16 22.15 3.16 -45.20
CA THR A 16 21.67 2.13 -44.26
C THR A 16 22.36 2.23 -42.91
N LEU A 17 23.69 2.39 -42.88
CA LEU A 17 24.43 2.57 -41.62
C LEU A 17 23.98 3.80 -40.85
N ARG A 18 23.69 4.91 -41.55
CA ARG A 18 23.17 6.13 -40.93
C ARG A 18 21.78 5.91 -40.32
N LEU A 19 20.90 5.17 -41.00
CA LEU A 19 19.58 4.82 -40.46
C LEU A 19 19.72 3.94 -39.22
N CYS A 20 20.53 2.88 -39.27
CA CYS A 20 20.78 2.02 -38.10
C CYS A 20 21.35 2.80 -36.91
N LEU A 21 22.22 3.79 -37.15
CA LEU A 21 22.77 4.64 -36.09
C LEU A 21 21.69 5.55 -35.47
N ILE A 22 20.79 6.11 -36.28
CA ILE A 22 19.67 6.94 -35.79
C ILE A 22 18.71 6.09 -34.97
N GLU A 23 18.35 4.90 -35.45
CA GLU A 23 17.49 3.95 -34.73
C GLU A 23 18.12 3.49 -33.42
N ALA A 24 19.42 3.20 -33.40
CA ALA A 24 20.14 2.83 -32.19
C ALA A 24 20.18 3.97 -31.15
N ASN A 25 20.35 5.22 -31.59
CA ASN A 25 20.30 6.39 -30.70
C ASN A 25 18.89 6.63 -30.15
N GLN A 26 17.86 6.52 -31.00
CA GLN A 26 16.47 6.65 -30.58
C GLN A 26 16.06 5.57 -29.57
N ALA A 27 16.44 4.32 -29.82
CA ALA A 27 16.19 3.22 -28.88
C ALA A 27 16.89 3.46 -27.52
N GLY A 28 18.12 3.98 -27.53
CA GLY A 28 18.84 4.35 -26.31
C GLY A 28 18.18 5.50 -25.53
N ASP A 29 17.65 6.50 -26.24
CA ASP A 29 16.92 7.62 -25.63
C ASP A 29 15.59 7.14 -25.02
N GLU A 30 14.84 6.29 -25.72
CA GLU A 30 13.59 5.70 -25.23
C GLU A 30 13.80 4.82 -23.98
N GLU A 31 14.84 3.98 -23.97
CA GLU A 31 15.18 3.14 -22.81
C GLU A 31 15.52 4.00 -21.58
N HIS A 32 16.30 5.06 -21.79
CA HIS A 32 16.69 5.98 -20.72
C HIS A 32 15.49 6.78 -20.18
N ASP A 33 14.59 7.24 -21.05
CA ASP A 33 13.37 7.92 -20.63
C ASP A 33 12.41 6.98 -19.89
N GLN A 34 12.28 5.74 -20.34
CA GLN A 34 11.49 4.72 -19.66
C GLN A 34 12.05 4.42 -18.27
N LYS A 35 13.37 4.27 -18.14
CA LYS A 35 14.04 4.07 -16.85
C LYS A 35 13.79 5.23 -15.89
N LYS A 36 13.90 6.48 -16.35
CA LYS A 36 13.59 7.67 -15.54
C LYS A 36 12.14 7.68 -15.08
N LEU A 37 11.20 7.31 -15.95
CA LEU A 37 9.78 7.24 -15.60
C LEU A 37 9.53 6.17 -14.52
N ASP A 38 10.20 5.03 -14.61
CA ASP A 38 10.04 3.95 -13.63
C ASP A 38 10.67 4.30 -12.28
N GLU A 39 11.85 4.93 -12.26
CA GLU A 39 12.47 5.49 -11.06
C GLU A 39 11.55 6.53 -10.37
N GLN A 40 10.95 7.44 -11.15
CA GLN A 40 10.00 8.42 -10.62
C GLN A 40 8.75 7.76 -10.03
N LYS A 41 8.21 6.73 -10.70
CA LYS A 41 7.06 5.96 -10.18
C LYS A 41 7.41 5.28 -8.86
N GLU A 42 8.59 4.69 -8.77
CA GLU A 42 9.05 3.97 -7.59
C GLU A 42 9.27 4.92 -6.41
N GLN A 43 9.94 6.06 -6.63
CA GLN A 43 10.10 7.13 -5.63
C GLN A 43 8.73 7.66 -5.15
N ALA A 44 7.79 7.88 -6.07
CA ALA A 44 6.44 8.31 -5.72
C ALA A 44 5.65 7.24 -4.94
N GLN A 45 5.84 5.95 -5.23
CA GLN A 45 5.28 4.86 -4.44
C GLN A 45 5.88 4.82 -3.03
N GLU A 46 7.20 4.95 -2.91
CA GLU A 46 7.88 4.94 -1.62
C GLU A 46 7.44 6.10 -0.74
N MET A 47 7.43 7.34 -1.28
CA MET A 47 6.96 8.52 -0.55
C MET A 47 5.50 8.36 -0.08
N ARG A 48 4.64 7.73 -0.88
CA ARG A 48 3.27 7.39 -0.48
C ARG A 48 3.24 6.40 0.69
N ARG A 49 4.05 5.34 0.65
CA ARG A 49 4.17 4.39 1.77
C ARG A 49 4.65 5.10 3.03
N ARG A 50 5.64 6.00 2.93
CA ARG A 50 6.18 6.78 4.07
C ARG A 50 5.11 7.66 4.69
N ASN A 51 4.40 8.41 3.85
CA ASN A 51 3.29 9.26 4.30
C ASN A 51 2.18 8.45 4.97
N LEU A 52 1.80 7.32 4.39
CA LEU A 52 0.78 6.44 4.96
C LEU A 52 1.20 5.88 6.32
N ARG A 53 2.44 5.38 6.45
CA ARG A 53 3.00 4.93 7.72
C ARG A 53 2.98 6.07 8.74
N GLY A 54 3.45 7.25 8.35
CA GLY A 54 3.47 8.45 9.20
C GLY A 54 2.07 8.83 9.71
N TRP A 55 1.05 8.82 8.85
CA TRP A 55 -0.33 9.13 9.24
C TRP A 55 -0.94 8.08 10.16
N ARG A 56 -0.68 6.80 9.92
CA ARG A 56 -1.15 5.71 10.80
C ARG A 56 -0.50 5.79 12.18
N LEU A 57 0.82 6.01 12.24
CA LEU A 57 1.53 6.23 13.49
C LEU A 57 1.00 7.46 14.23
N ALA A 58 0.79 8.58 13.53
CA ALA A 58 0.23 9.79 14.13
C ALA A 58 -1.17 9.54 14.69
N ALA A 59 -2.04 8.81 13.97
CA ALA A 59 -3.39 8.48 14.42
C ALA A 59 -3.36 7.60 15.69
N CYS A 60 -2.51 6.58 15.73
CA CYS A 60 -2.34 5.74 16.91
C CYS A 60 -1.77 6.51 18.11
N LYS A 61 -0.82 7.44 17.89
CA LYS A 61 -0.27 8.30 18.97
C LYS A 61 -1.33 9.12 19.69
N GLN A 62 -2.39 9.55 18.99
CA GLN A 62 -3.49 10.32 19.59
C GLN A 62 -4.31 9.50 20.60
N VAL A 63 -4.38 8.18 20.41
CA VAL A 63 -5.15 7.26 21.28
C VAL A 63 -4.24 6.34 22.09
N ARG A 64 -2.95 6.67 22.21
CA ARG A 64 -1.92 5.87 22.92
C ARG A 64 -2.30 5.55 24.36
N LYS A 65 -3.07 6.42 25.02
CA LYS A 65 -3.48 6.24 26.43
C LYS A 65 -4.44 5.08 26.65
N HIS A 66 -5.08 4.58 25.59
CA HIS A 66 -5.97 3.41 25.69
C HIS A 66 -5.15 2.11 25.69
N HIS A 67 -5.64 1.09 26.38
CA HIS A 67 -4.97 -0.21 26.48
C HIS A 67 -4.72 -0.82 25.09
N GLY A 68 -3.67 -1.61 24.93
CA GLY A 68 -3.33 -2.26 23.64
C GLY A 68 -2.82 -1.32 22.52
N MET A 69 -3.08 0.00 22.59
CA MET A 69 -2.66 0.94 21.55
C MET A 69 -1.15 1.23 21.56
N GLU A 70 -0.49 1.10 22.71
CA GLU A 70 0.97 1.20 22.81
C GLU A 70 1.67 0.03 22.11
N GLU A 71 1.15 -1.19 22.29
CA GLU A 71 1.65 -2.37 21.61
C GLU A 71 1.41 -2.28 20.09
N CYS A 72 0.23 -1.82 19.68
CA CYS A 72 -0.08 -1.51 18.29
C CYS A 72 0.91 -0.50 17.68
N LEU A 73 1.29 0.54 18.43
CA LEU A 73 2.30 1.51 18.01
C LEU A 73 3.68 0.87 17.85
N ARG A 74 4.12 0.07 18.83
CA ARG A 74 5.40 -0.64 18.79
C ARG A 74 5.52 -1.52 17.56
N ILE A 75 4.47 -2.30 17.28
CA ILE A 75 4.38 -3.16 16.11
C ILE A 75 4.38 -2.34 14.81
N LEU A 76 3.56 -1.29 14.72
CA LEU A 76 3.52 -0.41 13.55
C LEU A 76 4.84 0.30 13.27
N ASP A 77 5.62 0.59 14.30
CA ASP A 77 6.94 1.20 14.15
C ASP A 77 7.98 0.17 13.67
N ALA A 78 7.91 -1.06 14.17
CA ALA A 78 8.82 -2.15 13.78
C ALA A 78 8.57 -2.71 12.36
N ILE A 79 7.34 -2.58 11.84
CA ILE A 79 6.98 -3.13 10.54
C ILE A 79 7.67 -2.37 9.38
N PRO A 80 8.28 -3.08 8.42
CA PRO A 80 8.86 -2.51 7.20
C PRO A 80 7.87 -1.72 6.34
N LEU A 81 8.40 -0.74 5.61
CA LEU A 81 7.62 0.21 4.83
C LEU A 81 6.74 -0.44 3.74
N ASN A 82 7.26 -1.47 3.07
CA ASN A 82 6.57 -2.23 2.02
C ASN A 82 5.32 -2.98 2.53
N VAL A 83 5.20 -3.23 3.83
CA VAL A 83 4.02 -3.85 4.45
C VAL A 83 2.85 -2.87 4.55
N HIS A 84 3.10 -1.55 4.61
CA HIS A 84 2.00 -0.60 4.80
C HIS A 84 1.11 -0.47 3.56
N SER A 85 1.64 -0.71 2.35
CA SER A 85 0.90 -0.49 1.10
C SER A 85 1.55 -1.17 -0.13
N GLY A 86 0.74 -1.93 -0.88
CA GLY A 86 1.00 -2.28 -2.28
C GLY A 86 0.03 -1.49 -3.18
N ASP A 87 0.07 -0.16 -3.12
CA ASP A 87 -0.93 0.69 -3.80
C ASP A 87 -0.49 1.13 -5.19
N GLU A 88 -1.30 0.82 -6.19
CA GLU A 88 -1.22 1.41 -7.53
C GLU A 88 -2.09 2.65 -7.63
N SER A 89 -1.61 3.67 -8.35
CA SER A 89 -2.44 4.80 -8.77
C SER A 89 -3.36 4.36 -9.89
N ALA A 90 -4.67 4.38 -9.65
CA ALA A 90 -5.67 4.08 -10.67
C ALA A 90 -6.48 5.33 -10.97
N HIS A 91 -6.42 5.79 -12.22
CA HIS A 91 -7.31 6.81 -12.75
C HIS A 91 -8.49 6.08 -13.41
N VAL A 92 -9.63 6.00 -12.71
CA VAL A 92 -10.85 5.38 -13.29
C VAL A 92 -11.99 6.37 -13.14
N GLY A 93 -12.55 6.82 -14.26
CA GLY A 93 -13.71 7.72 -14.30
C GLY A 93 -13.46 9.09 -13.68
N GLY A 94 -12.29 9.70 -13.93
CA GLY A 94 -11.95 11.06 -13.46
C GLY A 94 -11.74 11.23 -11.96
N THR A 95 -11.86 10.15 -11.17
CA THR A 95 -11.61 10.19 -9.72
C THR A 95 -10.30 9.49 -9.38
N ASN A 96 -9.36 10.24 -8.80
CA ASN A 96 -8.08 9.70 -8.35
C ASN A 96 -8.26 8.85 -7.10
N LYS A 97 -8.20 7.53 -7.26
CA LYS A 97 -8.25 6.54 -6.18
C LYS A 97 -6.99 5.69 -6.19
N TYR A 98 -6.62 5.18 -5.02
CA TYR A 98 -5.58 4.15 -4.93
C TYR A 98 -6.21 2.77 -4.96
N GLN A 99 -5.63 1.88 -5.75
CA GLN A 99 -5.97 0.47 -5.75
C GLN A 99 -4.97 -0.27 -4.87
N VAL A 100 -5.46 -0.82 -3.76
CA VAL A 100 -4.67 -1.69 -2.88
C VAL A 100 -4.63 -3.07 -3.53
N LEU A 101 -3.45 -3.48 -3.99
CA LEU A 101 -3.22 -4.80 -4.55
C LEU A 101 -3.33 -5.89 -3.49
N HIS A 102 -3.70 -7.10 -3.90
CA HIS A 102 -3.73 -8.27 -3.04
C HIS A 102 -2.35 -8.91 -2.96
N GLN A 103 -1.76 -8.93 -1.77
CA GLN A 103 -0.48 -9.61 -1.53
C GLN A 103 -0.72 -11.04 -1.10
N ARG A 104 -0.20 -12.01 -1.86
CA ARG A 104 -0.37 -13.45 -1.59
C ARG A 104 0.17 -13.86 -0.22
N TRP A 105 1.30 -13.28 0.16
CA TRP A 105 1.96 -13.59 1.42
C TRP A 105 1.25 -13.04 2.65
N ARG A 106 0.39 -12.02 2.50
CA ARG A 106 -0.17 -11.29 3.65
C ARG A 106 -1.40 -11.99 4.20
N ASN A 107 -1.44 -12.18 5.52
CA ASN A 107 -2.61 -12.71 6.20
C ASN A 107 -3.86 -11.85 5.89
N PRO A 108 -4.96 -12.44 5.38
CA PRO A 108 -6.19 -11.71 5.09
C PRO A 108 -6.76 -10.90 6.26
N SER A 109 -6.50 -11.31 7.51
CA SER A 109 -7.03 -10.65 8.71
C SER A 109 -6.33 -9.31 9.00
N LEU A 110 -5.06 -9.14 8.59
CA LEU A 110 -4.34 -7.84 8.62
C LEU A 110 -5.04 -6.75 7.79
N ARG A 111 -5.85 -7.16 6.81
CA ARG A 111 -6.61 -6.23 5.97
C ARG A 111 -7.58 -5.39 6.79
N LEU A 112 -8.19 -5.96 7.82
CA LEU A 112 -9.09 -5.23 8.71
C LEU A 112 -8.31 -4.33 9.66
N PHE A 113 -7.14 -4.80 10.13
CA PHE A 113 -6.20 -3.99 10.92
C PHE A 113 -5.78 -2.70 10.18
N PHE A 114 -5.25 -2.80 8.96
CA PHE A 114 -4.84 -1.61 8.20
C PHE A 114 -6.01 -0.69 7.86
N LYS A 115 -7.19 -1.24 7.60
CA LYS A 115 -8.41 -0.45 7.42
C LYS A 115 -8.81 0.31 8.67
N PHE A 116 -8.73 -0.34 9.83
CA PHE A 116 -8.99 0.29 11.11
C PHE A 116 -8.07 1.51 11.30
N LEU A 117 -6.78 1.39 10.99
CA LEU A 117 -5.83 2.51 11.08
C LEU A 117 -6.18 3.66 10.12
N ASP A 118 -6.60 3.32 8.89
CA ASP A 118 -7.05 4.32 7.92
C ASP A 118 -8.32 5.04 8.40
N TRP A 119 -9.27 4.31 9.00
CA TRP A 119 -10.48 4.88 9.59
C TRP A 119 -10.18 5.73 10.84
N LEU A 120 -9.23 5.31 11.67
CA LEU A 120 -8.78 6.07 12.83
C LEU A 120 -8.14 7.39 12.40
N HIS A 121 -7.34 7.38 11.33
CA HIS A 121 -6.82 8.60 10.74
C HIS A 121 -7.95 9.51 10.24
N LEU A 122 -8.97 8.97 9.56
CA LEU A 122 -10.14 9.74 9.15
C LEU A 122 -10.89 10.33 10.35
N ALA A 123 -11.07 9.57 11.44
CA ALA A 123 -11.69 10.07 12.65
C ALA A 123 -10.99 11.33 13.19
N HIS A 124 -9.66 11.29 13.21
CA HIS A 124 -8.85 12.44 13.60
C HIS A 124 -9.03 13.63 12.63
N ARG A 125 -9.09 13.39 11.31
CA ARG A 125 -9.26 14.45 10.30
C ARG A 125 -10.59 15.19 10.40
N PHE A 126 -11.64 14.54 10.84
CA PHE A 126 -12.95 15.17 11.06
C PHE A 126 -13.07 15.78 12.46
N GLY A 127 -12.25 15.35 13.42
CA GLY A 127 -12.18 15.93 14.77
C GLY A 127 -13.52 15.87 15.50
N GLY A 128 -14.32 14.84 15.26
CA GLY A 128 -15.68 14.71 15.80
C GLY A 128 -16.73 15.62 15.13
N THR A 129 -16.32 16.57 14.29
CA THR A 129 -17.23 17.39 13.50
C THR A 129 -17.58 16.70 12.18
N HIS A 130 -18.68 17.07 11.55
CA HIS A 130 -19.01 16.60 10.19
C HIS A 130 -18.22 17.32 9.09
N ARG A 131 -17.12 18.01 9.42
CA ARG A 131 -16.29 18.76 8.47
C ARG A 131 -14.83 18.34 8.60
N ALA A 132 -14.18 17.98 7.50
CA ALA A 132 -12.76 17.62 7.54
C ALA A 132 -11.87 18.87 7.71
N GLY A 133 -10.88 18.77 8.61
CA GLY A 133 -9.86 19.79 8.86
C GLY A 133 -9.01 20.12 7.63
N ARG A 134 -8.38 21.30 7.65
CA ARG A 134 -7.59 21.89 6.54
C ARG A 134 -6.50 20.93 6.00
N GLY A 135 -6.03 21.21 4.78
CA GLY A 135 -5.03 20.39 4.06
C GLY A 135 -5.63 19.30 3.17
N ALA A 136 -4.75 18.56 2.49
CA ALA A 136 -5.11 17.50 1.55
C ALA A 136 -5.84 16.35 2.27
N PHE A 137 -7.00 15.94 1.73
CA PHE A 137 -7.77 14.82 2.27
C PHE A 137 -7.15 13.50 1.80
N PRO A 138 -7.12 12.45 2.63
CA PRO A 138 -6.62 11.14 2.21
C PRO A 138 -7.38 10.66 0.97
N ARG A 139 -6.65 10.20 -0.05
CA ARG A 139 -7.30 9.62 -1.23
C ARG A 139 -8.03 8.34 -0.84
N TRP A 140 -9.18 8.13 -1.46
CA TRP A 140 -9.94 6.90 -1.26
C TRP A 140 -9.14 5.69 -1.77
N ARG A 141 -9.09 4.65 -0.94
CA ARG A 141 -8.35 3.41 -1.20
C ARG A 141 -9.36 2.29 -1.46
N VAL A 142 -9.39 1.80 -2.70
CA VAL A 142 -10.25 0.69 -3.13
C VAL A 142 -9.42 -0.57 -3.22
N ARG A 143 -10.05 -1.70 -2.93
CA ARG A 143 -9.39 -2.99 -3.03
C ARG A 143 -9.39 -3.45 -4.48
N SER A 144 -8.24 -3.91 -4.96
CA SER A 144 -8.12 -4.57 -6.25
C SER A 144 -8.21 -6.08 -6.08
N GLN A 145 -8.62 -6.76 -7.15
CA GLN A 145 -8.44 -8.22 -7.30
C GLN A 145 -7.07 -8.55 -7.90
N LYS A 146 -6.35 -7.54 -8.43
CA LYS A 146 -5.00 -7.71 -8.92
C LYS A 146 -4.08 -8.17 -7.80
N VAL A 147 -3.25 -9.14 -8.13
CA VAL A 147 -2.25 -9.70 -7.22
C VAL A 147 -0.95 -8.92 -7.37
N ASP A 148 -0.39 -8.52 -6.24
CA ASP A 148 0.94 -7.94 -6.14
C ASP A 148 1.98 -9.07 -6.21
N PRO A 149 2.90 -9.08 -7.19
CA PRO A 149 3.95 -10.08 -7.29
C PRO A 149 5.07 -9.89 -6.25
N ALA A 150 5.04 -8.82 -5.44
CA ALA A 150 6.09 -8.54 -4.47
C ALA A 150 6.28 -9.65 -3.43
N ASP A 151 7.55 -9.95 -3.16
CA ASP A 151 7.96 -10.94 -2.17
C ASP A 151 7.56 -10.56 -0.74
N ALA A 152 7.49 -11.59 0.10
CA ALA A 152 7.19 -11.42 1.51
C ALA A 152 8.38 -10.76 2.23
N PRO A 153 8.16 -9.66 2.97
CA PRO A 153 9.20 -9.04 3.77
C PRO A 153 9.67 -10.00 4.86
N PRO A 154 10.99 -10.16 5.08
CA PRO A 154 11.50 -10.98 6.16
C PRO A 154 11.30 -10.32 7.54
N GLY A 155 11.30 -11.13 8.59
CA GLY A 155 11.27 -10.66 9.98
C GLY A 155 9.89 -10.24 10.50
N LEU A 156 8.79 -10.57 9.81
CA LEU A 156 7.46 -10.30 10.34
C LEU A 156 7.01 -11.38 11.32
N PRO A 157 6.05 -11.07 12.22
CA PRO A 157 5.39 -12.07 13.05
C PRO A 157 4.73 -13.17 12.22
N LYS A 158 4.73 -14.42 12.70
CA LYS A 158 4.12 -15.57 12.02
C LYS A 158 2.69 -15.32 11.55
N ASN A 159 1.88 -14.67 12.39
CA ASN A 159 0.48 -14.37 12.09
C ASN A 159 0.28 -13.23 11.07
N PHE A 160 1.36 -12.59 10.59
CA PHE A 160 1.29 -11.63 9.49
C PHE A 160 1.35 -12.29 8.12
N TYR A 161 1.90 -13.50 8.07
CA TYR A 161 1.93 -14.28 6.84
C TYR A 161 0.64 -15.09 6.69
N CYS A 162 0.23 -15.30 5.44
CA CYS A 162 -0.86 -16.19 5.11
C CYS A 162 -0.42 -17.64 5.35
N PRO A 163 -1.20 -18.47 6.07
CA PRO A 163 -0.83 -19.86 6.32
C PRO A 163 -0.58 -20.68 5.05
N SER A 164 -1.39 -20.48 4.01
CA SER A 164 -1.21 -21.14 2.72
C SER A 164 0.05 -20.71 1.98
N TYR A 165 0.48 -19.45 2.17
CA TYR A 165 1.74 -18.97 1.62
C TYR A 165 2.93 -19.62 2.34
N LEU A 166 2.92 -19.64 3.67
CA LEU A 166 3.98 -20.31 4.44
C LEU A 166 4.08 -21.80 4.12
N ALA A 167 2.95 -22.47 3.90
CA ALA A 167 2.92 -23.89 3.51
C ALA A 167 3.42 -24.15 2.08
N SER A 168 3.47 -23.13 1.23
CA SER A 168 3.98 -23.25 -0.15
C SER A 168 5.48 -23.04 -0.28
N LEU A 169 6.14 -22.55 0.78
CA LEU A 169 7.58 -22.29 0.80
C LEU A 169 8.36 -23.55 1.13
N ASP A 170 9.56 -23.66 0.56
CA ASP A 170 10.51 -24.69 0.96
C ASP A 170 11.24 -24.32 2.27
N GLU A 171 12.06 -25.22 2.78
CA GLU A 171 12.77 -25.00 4.05
C GLU A 171 13.82 -23.86 3.95
N GLY A 172 14.38 -23.63 2.77
CA GLY A 172 15.35 -22.56 2.52
C GLY A 172 14.69 -21.20 2.59
N ASP A 173 13.59 -21.02 1.88
CA ASP A 173 12.79 -19.80 1.82
C ASP A 173 12.20 -19.46 3.19
N LEU A 174 11.72 -20.47 3.93
CA LEU A 174 11.26 -20.28 5.31
C LEU A 174 12.36 -19.75 6.23
N LYS A 175 13.60 -20.24 6.09
CA LYS A 175 14.76 -19.74 6.85
C LYS A 175 15.11 -18.31 6.46
N LEU A 176 15.06 -17.97 5.17
CA LEU A 176 15.31 -16.61 4.66
C LEU A 176 14.28 -15.61 5.19
N LEU A 177 13.03 -16.05 5.37
CA LEU A 177 11.95 -15.20 5.86
C LEU A 177 12.12 -14.78 7.32
N LYS A 178 12.95 -15.47 8.12
CA LYS A 178 13.25 -15.14 9.53
C LYS A 178 11.98 -14.84 10.36
N VAL A 179 10.97 -15.69 10.21
CA VAL A 179 9.64 -15.53 10.81
C VAL A 179 9.76 -15.34 12.32
N GLN A 180 9.16 -14.27 12.84
CA GLN A 180 9.14 -13.94 14.26
C GLN A 180 7.96 -14.62 14.97
N PRO A 181 7.99 -14.74 16.31
CA PRO A 181 6.85 -15.22 17.08
C PRO A 181 5.55 -14.43 16.76
N PRO A 182 4.38 -15.08 16.80
CA PRO A 182 3.12 -14.39 16.57
C PRO A 182 2.90 -13.31 17.63
N VAL A 183 2.27 -12.21 17.23
CA VAL A 183 2.01 -11.08 18.12
C VAL A 183 0.51 -10.85 18.25
N GLU A 184 0.03 -10.71 19.47
CA GLU A 184 -1.37 -10.43 19.75
C GLU A 184 -1.64 -8.93 19.64
N LEU A 185 -2.51 -8.57 18.70
CA LEU A 185 -3.02 -7.20 18.56
C LEU A 185 -4.39 -7.13 19.21
N ALA A 186 -4.47 -6.53 20.39
CA ALA A 186 -5.73 -6.20 21.04
C ALA A 186 -6.07 -4.73 20.75
N ILE A 187 -7.13 -4.48 19.98
CA ILE A 187 -7.66 -3.13 19.76
C ILE A 187 -8.85 -2.93 20.68
N PRO A 188 -8.84 -1.90 21.55
CA PRO A 188 -9.98 -1.59 22.40
C PRO A 188 -11.27 -1.43 21.61
N ALA A 189 -12.34 -2.05 22.09
CA ALA A 189 -13.67 -1.97 21.47
C ALA A 189 -14.09 -0.51 21.19
N GLU A 190 -13.83 0.38 22.14
CA GLU A 190 -14.16 1.81 22.07
C GLU A 190 -13.44 2.51 20.91
N ILE A 191 -12.15 2.24 20.74
CA ILE A 191 -11.32 2.84 19.69
C ILE A 191 -11.70 2.26 18.34
N PHE A 192 -11.95 0.95 18.27
CA PHE A 192 -12.45 0.33 17.05
C PHE A 192 -13.80 0.91 16.64
N ARG A 193 -14.75 1.06 17.57
CA ARG A 193 -16.05 1.71 17.32
C ARG A 193 -15.88 3.15 16.84
N LEU A 194 -15.02 3.94 17.49
CA LEU A 194 -14.71 5.31 17.10
C LEU A 194 -14.24 5.37 15.64
N ALA A 195 -13.28 4.53 15.26
CA ALA A 195 -12.77 4.45 13.90
C ALA A 195 -13.86 3.97 12.92
N ALA A 196 -14.57 2.90 13.25
CA ALA A 196 -15.59 2.28 12.40
C ALA A 196 -16.71 3.24 11.97
N ARG A 197 -16.97 4.32 12.72
CA ARG A 197 -17.89 5.39 12.32
C ARG A 197 -17.58 6.01 10.96
N TYR A 198 -16.30 6.01 10.59
CA TYR A 198 -15.79 6.65 9.38
C TYR A 198 -15.66 5.69 8.19
N ARG A 199 -16.08 4.42 8.33
CA ARG A 199 -15.87 3.39 7.29
C ARG A 199 -16.51 3.67 5.93
N ARG A 200 -17.53 4.55 5.90
CA ARG A 200 -18.27 4.95 4.68
C ARG A 200 -17.78 6.27 4.07
N VAL A 201 -16.82 6.95 4.71
CA VAL A 201 -16.32 8.26 4.31
C VAL A 201 -15.26 8.08 3.23
N THR A 202 -15.50 8.61 2.02
CA THR A 202 -14.56 8.48 0.90
C THR A 202 -13.92 9.80 0.49
N SER A 203 -14.57 10.91 0.84
CA SER A 203 -14.18 12.26 0.49
C SER A 203 -14.45 13.25 1.63
N ARG A 204 -13.89 14.45 1.50
CA ARG A 204 -14.12 15.58 2.40
C ARG A 204 -15.60 15.95 2.57
N LYS A 205 -16.42 15.72 1.53
CA LYS A 205 -17.85 16.09 1.51
C LYS A 205 -18.74 15.07 2.22
N ASP A 206 -18.19 13.90 2.57
CA ASP A 206 -18.93 12.78 3.15
C ASP A 206 -19.15 12.87 4.66
N GLY A 207 -19.10 14.07 5.25
CA GLY A 207 -19.39 14.27 6.67
C GLY A 207 -20.76 13.72 7.09
N LYS A 208 -21.74 13.75 6.19
CA LYS A 208 -23.09 13.17 6.39
C LYS A 208 -23.11 11.63 6.41
N LYS A 209 -22.06 10.98 5.90
CA LYS A 209 -21.92 9.50 5.90
C LYS A 209 -21.28 8.96 7.17
N ILE A 210 -20.87 9.84 8.09
CA ILE A 210 -20.33 9.45 9.40
C ILE A 210 -21.45 8.81 10.20
N ILE A 211 -21.21 7.59 10.67
CA ILE A 211 -22.17 6.82 11.45
C ILE A 211 -22.28 7.41 12.86
N ALA A 212 -23.50 7.45 13.40
CA ALA A 212 -23.77 7.94 14.75
C ALA A 212 -23.11 7.03 15.81
N PRO A 213 -22.67 7.56 16.97
CA PRO A 213 -22.00 6.76 18.00
C PRO A 213 -22.81 5.55 18.52
N ASN A 214 -24.14 5.70 18.55
CA ASN A 214 -25.08 4.72 19.09
C ASN A 214 -25.75 3.86 18.00
N ASP A 215 -25.26 3.93 16.76
CA ASP A 215 -25.84 3.17 15.64
C ASP A 215 -25.63 1.66 15.87
N PRO A 216 -26.68 0.82 15.72
CA PRO A 216 -26.60 -0.63 15.90
C PRO A 216 -25.67 -1.31 14.91
N ILE A 217 -25.28 -0.64 13.81
CA ILE A 217 -24.35 -1.18 12.81
C ILE A 217 -22.89 -1.20 13.27
N LEU A 218 -22.58 -0.59 14.41
CA LEU A 218 -21.28 -0.61 15.07
C LEU A 218 -21.17 -1.83 15.99
N PRO A 219 -19.99 -2.47 16.10
CA PRO A 219 -19.81 -3.65 16.95
C PRO A 219 -20.12 -3.33 18.42
N PRO A 220 -20.67 -4.27 19.21
CA PRO A 220 -21.12 -4.03 20.59
C PRO A 220 -20.01 -3.48 21.50
N GLN A 221 -20.42 -2.78 22.55
CA GLN A 221 -19.49 -2.26 23.56
C GLN A 221 -18.95 -3.43 24.42
N GLY A 222 -17.68 -3.36 24.84
CA GLY A 222 -17.11 -4.25 25.86
C GLY A 222 -16.32 -5.47 25.38
N GLN A 223 -16.21 -5.73 24.08
CA GLN A 223 -15.34 -6.80 23.55
C GLN A 223 -14.23 -6.25 22.66
N ASP A 224 -12.99 -6.44 23.10
CA ASP A 224 -11.81 -6.02 22.34
C ASP A 224 -11.74 -6.75 20.99
N PHE A 225 -11.25 -6.03 20.00
CA PHE A 225 -11.15 -6.50 18.63
C PHE A 225 -9.74 -7.04 18.37
N TYR A 226 -9.66 -8.32 18.01
CA TYR A 226 -8.42 -9.02 17.73
C TYR A 226 -8.31 -9.32 16.22
N PRO A 227 -7.72 -8.41 15.41
CA PRO A 227 -7.59 -8.63 13.97
C PRO A 227 -6.70 -9.82 13.62
N LEU A 228 -5.89 -10.32 14.55
CA LEU A 228 -4.96 -11.42 14.33
C LEU A 228 -5.17 -12.59 15.31
N ALA A 229 -6.37 -12.71 15.87
CA ALA A 229 -6.72 -13.89 16.65
C ALA A 229 -6.40 -15.14 15.84
N THR A 230 -5.58 -16.02 16.42
CA THR A 230 -5.15 -17.27 15.82
C THR A 230 -6.38 -18.09 15.52
N THR A 231 -6.80 -18.13 14.25
CA THR A 231 -7.64 -19.23 13.80
C THR A 231 -6.71 -20.43 13.79
N ILE A 232 -6.77 -21.21 14.87
CA ILE A 232 -6.16 -22.55 14.96
C ILE A 232 -6.85 -23.43 13.92
#